data_AF-A0A6M5YNM4-F1
#
_entry.id   AF-A0A6M5YNM4-F1
#
_cell.length_a   1.000
_cell.length_b   1.000
_cell.length_c   1.000
_cell.angle_alpha   90.00
_cell.angle_beta   90.00
_cell.angle_gamma   90.00
#
_symmetry.space_group_name_H-M   'P 1'
#
loop_
_entity.id
_entity.type
_entity.pdbx_description
1 polymer ?
#
loop_
_entity_poly.entity_id
_entity_poly.type
_entity_poly.pdbx_seq_one_letter_code
_entity_poly.pdbx_strand_id
1 'polypeptide(L)'
;MSSVLFPGLTAHVNPAWPPGERDLLSRIAHLLGTGAAESALAALPESRSPWVRNARGVCLLRLGRPAQAVEVLRGLVFARHGLSVRPNVHPVFAANYATALLLDGNPDGFHGILSSVRDRSHPAVTRLDDAVWRWKVGMTFWQRVASIFGVGGPPLVIDFPPGEL
;
A
#
# COMPACT_ATOMS: atom_id res chain seq x y z
N MET A 1 12.85 -35.99 -23.71
CA MET A 1 12.96 -34.52 -23.56
C MET A 1 11.55 -33.97 -23.40
N SER A 2 11.03 -34.01 -22.17
CA SER A 2 9.66 -33.57 -21.88
C SER A 2 9.73 -32.16 -21.34
N SER A 3 9.17 -31.22 -22.12
CA SER A 3 8.88 -29.86 -21.67
C SER A 3 7.97 -29.93 -20.44
N VAL A 4 8.48 -29.46 -19.30
CA VAL A 4 7.67 -29.23 -18.11
C VAL A 4 6.95 -27.90 -18.31
N LEU A 5 5.73 -27.97 -18.82
CA LEU A 5 4.76 -26.89 -18.73
C LEU A 5 4.35 -26.76 -17.26
N PHE A 6 4.80 -25.69 -16.60
CA PHE A 6 4.27 -25.27 -15.31
C PHE A 6 2.83 -24.74 -15.52
N PRO A 7 1.79 -25.42 -15.01
CA PRO A 7 0.44 -24.91 -15.08
C PRO A 7 0.19 -24.00 -13.86
N GLY A 8 -0.23 -22.77 -14.13
CA GLY A 8 -0.97 -21.97 -13.15
C GLY A 8 -0.15 -20.97 -12.34
N LEU A 9 0.21 -19.85 -12.95
CA LEU A 9 0.23 -18.55 -12.26
C LEU A 9 0.30 -17.46 -13.33
N THR A 10 -0.84 -17.08 -13.89
CA THR A 10 -0.92 -15.75 -14.51
C THR A 10 -0.77 -14.77 -13.35
N ALA A 11 0.47 -14.34 -13.09
CA ALA A 11 0.71 -13.12 -12.34
C ALA A 11 -0.23 -12.08 -12.93
N HIS A 12 -1.19 -11.59 -12.15
CA HIS A 12 -2.18 -10.65 -12.63
C HIS A 12 -1.42 -9.39 -13.05
N VAL A 13 -1.17 -9.25 -14.36
CA VAL A 13 -0.45 -8.10 -14.90
C VAL A 13 -1.37 -6.91 -14.72
N ASN A 14 -0.97 -5.98 -13.85
CA ASN A 14 -1.73 -4.76 -13.66
C ASN A 14 -1.65 -3.94 -14.96
N PRO A 15 -2.78 -3.64 -15.63
CA PRO A 15 -2.77 -2.92 -16.90
C PRO A 15 -2.20 -1.49 -16.77
N ALA A 16 -2.16 -0.94 -15.56
CA ALA A 16 -1.59 0.37 -15.27
C ALA A 16 -0.04 0.39 -15.26
N TRP A 17 0.62 -0.78 -15.28
CA TRP A 17 2.08 -0.85 -15.32
C TRP A 17 2.64 -0.41 -16.69
N PRO A 18 3.66 0.47 -16.70
CA PRO A 18 4.35 0.88 -17.92
C PRO A 18 4.92 -0.34 -18.65
N PRO A 19 4.79 -0.45 -20.00
CA PRO A 19 5.24 -1.62 -20.74
C PRO A 19 6.69 -2.03 -20.45
N GLY A 20 7.61 -1.07 -20.33
CA GLY A 20 9.03 -1.33 -20.03
C GLY A 20 9.32 -1.80 -18.60
N GLU A 21 8.34 -1.77 -17.70
CA GLU A 21 8.49 -2.16 -16.29
C GLU A 21 7.67 -3.40 -15.93
N ARG A 22 6.85 -3.92 -16.85
CA ARG A 22 5.92 -5.03 -16.57
C ARG A 22 6.62 -6.29 -16.10
N ASP A 23 7.72 -6.69 -16.74
CA ASP A 23 8.42 -7.92 -16.38
C ASP A 23 9.05 -7.81 -14.99
N LEU A 24 9.66 -6.65 -14.70
CA LEU A 24 10.19 -6.34 -13.38
C LEU A 24 9.08 -6.39 -12.34
N LEU A 25 8.00 -5.62 -12.52
CA LEU A 25 6.91 -5.53 -11.54
C LEU A 25 6.17 -6.86 -11.37
N SER A 26 6.02 -7.66 -12.42
CA SER A 26 5.47 -9.02 -12.33
C SER A 26 6.35 -9.93 -11.49
N ARG A 27 7.68 -9.88 -11.69
CA ARG A 27 8.64 -10.64 -10.87
C ARG A 27 8.58 -10.21 -9.40
N ILE A 28 8.50 -8.91 -9.14
CA ILE A 28 8.40 -8.37 -7.78
C ILE A 28 7.07 -8.79 -7.14
N ALA A 29 5.96 -8.71 -7.86
CA ALA A 29 4.66 -9.19 -7.40
C ALA A 29 4.69 -10.69 -7.05
N HIS A 30 5.35 -11.49 -7.86
CA HIS A 30 5.53 -12.92 -7.58
C HIS A 30 6.35 -13.15 -6.29
N LEU A 31 7.48 -12.47 -6.13
CA LEU A 31 8.30 -12.58 -4.91
C LEU A 31 7.54 -12.13 -3.65
N LEU A 32 6.74 -11.06 -3.75
CA LEU A 32 5.89 -10.63 -2.64
C LEU A 32 4.78 -11.63 -2.33
N GLY A 33 4.19 -12.26 -3.35
CA GLY A 33 3.18 -13.31 -3.20
C GLY A 33 3.70 -14.56 -2.50
N THR A 34 5.00 -14.85 -2.60
CA THR A 34 5.67 -15.98 -1.92
C THR A 34 6.30 -15.59 -0.58
N GLY A 35 6.10 -14.36 -0.11
CA GLY A 35 6.65 -13.86 1.16
C GLY A 35 8.14 -13.47 1.09
N ALA A 36 8.77 -13.49 -0.09
CA ALA A 36 10.19 -13.18 -0.28
C ALA A 36 10.43 -11.66 -0.44
N ALA A 37 10.00 -10.86 0.53
CA ALA A 37 10.04 -9.40 0.46
C ALA A 37 11.47 -8.82 0.45
N GLU A 38 12.43 -9.44 1.14
CA GLU A 38 13.84 -9.05 1.10
C GLU A 38 14.43 -9.22 -0.30
N SER A 39 14.17 -10.38 -0.92
CA SER A 39 14.62 -10.68 -2.29
C SER A 39 13.98 -9.74 -3.31
N ALA A 40 12.70 -9.41 -3.12
CA ALA A 40 12.00 -8.42 -3.92
C ALA A 40 12.67 -7.05 -3.81
N LEU A 41 12.94 -6.58 -2.58
CA LEU A 41 13.60 -5.29 -2.35
C LEU A 41 15.00 -5.24 -2.98
N ALA A 42 15.80 -6.30 -2.83
CA ALA A 42 17.14 -6.38 -3.40
C ALA A 42 17.15 -6.42 -4.94
N ALA A 43 16.07 -6.90 -5.58
CA ALA A 43 15.95 -6.95 -7.02
C ALA A 43 15.49 -5.61 -7.66
N LEU A 44 15.02 -4.65 -6.86
CA LEU A 44 14.56 -3.36 -7.37
C LEU A 44 15.75 -2.43 -7.67
N PRO A 45 15.85 -1.87 -8.88
CA PRO A 45 16.86 -0.87 -9.18
C PRO A 45 16.56 0.45 -8.45
N GLU A 46 17.57 1.30 -8.33
CA GLU A 46 17.33 2.72 -8.06
C GLU A 46 16.65 3.35 -9.28
N SER A 47 15.46 3.91 -9.09
CA SER A 47 14.63 4.41 -10.18
C SER A 47 13.80 5.61 -9.77
N ARG A 48 13.60 6.52 -10.73
CA ARG A 48 12.64 7.63 -10.61
C ARG A 48 11.21 7.22 -10.97
N SER A 49 11.01 6.00 -11.48
CA SER A 49 9.68 5.49 -11.81
C SER A 49 8.78 5.46 -10.58
N PRO A 50 7.57 6.05 -10.67
CA PRO A 50 6.58 5.96 -9.59
C PRO A 50 6.24 4.53 -9.20
N TRP A 51 6.16 3.61 -10.17
CA TRP A 51 5.80 2.21 -9.92
C TRP A 51 6.91 1.43 -9.24
N VAL A 52 8.17 1.62 -9.65
CA VAL A 52 9.32 1.00 -8.99
C VAL A 52 9.47 1.52 -7.55
N ARG A 53 9.24 2.81 -7.33
CA ARG A 53 9.22 3.40 -5.98
C ARG A 53 8.06 2.89 -5.14
N ASN A 54 6.87 2.75 -5.73
CA ASN A 54 5.73 2.14 -5.07
C ASN A 54 6.06 0.72 -4.62
N ALA A 55 6.64 -0.07 -5.52
CA ALA A 55 7.04 -1.44 -5.23
C ALA A 55 8.07 -1.53 -4.09
N ARG A 56 9.03 -0.60 -4.06
CA ARG A 56 9.96 -0.47 -2.93
C ARG A 56 9.24 -0.18 -1.62
N GLY A 57 8.27 0.74 -1.63
CA GLY A 57 7.42 1.03 -0.48
C GLY A 57 6.66 -0.20 0.01
N VAL A 58 6.05 -0.98 -0.89
CA VAL A 58 5.37 -2.24 -0.55
C VAL A 58 6.34 -3.25 0.07
N CYS A 59 7.52 -3.45 -0.51
CA CYS A 59 8.52 -4.34 0.08
C CYS A 59 8.88 -3.90 1.51
N LEU A 60 9.09 -2.60 1.74
CA LEU A 60 9.39 -2.07 3.08
C LEU A 60 8.24 -2.29 4.07
N LEU A 61 6.97 -2.13 3.65
CA LEU A 61 5.81 -2.45 4.49
C LEU A 61 5.79 -3.92 4.90
N ARG A 62 6.08 -4.81 3.95
CA ARG A 62 6.10 -6.27 4.17
C ARG A 62 7.23 -6.73 5.09
N LEU A 63 8.31 -5.96 5.13
CA LEU A 63 9.44 -6.16 6.02
C LEU A 63 9.25 -5.51 7.41
N GLY A 64 8.06 -4.94 7.69
CA GLY A 64 7.81 -4.25 8.95
C GLY A 64 8.63 -2.96 9.11
N ARG A 65 8.95 -2.27 8.01
CA ARG A 65 9.72 -1.01 8.00
C ARG A 65 8.86 0.19 7.56
N PRO A 66 7.78 0.52 8.29
CA PRO A 66 6.80 1.51 7.86
C PRO A 66 7.38 2.92 7.72
N ALA A 67 8.24 3.37 8.65
CA ALA A 67 8.92 4.67 8.55
C ALA A 67 9.68 4.85 7.23
N GLN A 68 10.42 3.82 6.78
CA GLN A 68 11.14 3.88 5.50
C GLN A 68 10.16 3.88 4.31
N ALA A 69 9.05 3.14 4.42
CA ALA A 69 8.01 3.14 3.39
C ALA A 69 7.34 4.51 3.26
N VAL A 70 7.06 5.20 4.38
CA VAL A 70 6.53 6.58 4.41
C VAL A 70 7.43 7.50 3.58
N GLU A 71 8.74 7.49 3.81
CA GLU A 71 9.67 8.35 3.08
C GLU A 71 9.66 8.11 1.57
N VAL A 72 9.69 6.83 1.15
CA VAL A 72 9.70 6.46 -0.27
C VAL A 72 8.38 6.86 -0.95
N LEU A 73 7.25 6.57 -0.31
CA LEU A 73 5.90 6.73 -0.86
C LEU A 73 5.39 8.18 -0.80
N ARG A 74 5.83 8.98 0.19
CA ARG A 74 5.46 10.39 0.33
C ARG A 74 5.72 11.17 -0.95
N GLY A 75 6.86 10.92 -1.60
CA GLY A 75 7.22 11.58 -2.85
C GLY A 75 6.37 11.20 -4.07
N LEU A 76 5.55 10.16 -3.98
CA LEU A 76 4.56 9.77 -5.00
C LEU A 76 3.24 10.52 -4.80
N VAL A 77 2.86 10.74 -3.55
CA VAL A 77 1.57 11.34 -3.18
C VAL A 77 1.61 12.87 -3.18
N PHE A 78 2.69 13.47 -2.69
CA PHE A 78 2.82 14.93 -2.59
C PHE A 78 3.63 15.54 -3.73
N ALA A 79 3.28 16.76 -4.11
CA ALA A 79 4.07 17.55 -5.05
C ALA A 79 5.47 17.84 -4.47
N ARG A 80 6.47 17.96 -5.35
CA ARG A 80 7.83 18.35 -4.95
C ARG A 80 7.73 19.75 -4.32
N HIS A 81 7.97 19.88 -3.01
CA HIS A 81 7.85 21.12 -2.21
C HIS A 81 6.43 21.56 -1.83
N GLY A 82 5.39 20.74 -2.05
CA GLY A 82 4.02 21.06 -1.67
C GLY A 82 3.56 20.29 -0.42
N LEU A 83 2.68 20.93 0.36
CA LEU A 83 1.86 20.24 1.38
C LEU A 83 0.58 19.63 0.79
N SER A 84 0.31 19.86 -0.49
CA SER A 84 -0.88 19.38 -1.19
C SER A 84 -0.62 18.05 -1.92
N VAL A 85 -1.59 17.14 -1.82
CA VAL A 85 -1.64 15.90 -2.60
C VAL A 85 -1.68 16.24 -4.10
N ARG A 86 -0.95 15.49 -4.93
CA ARG A 86 -0.97 15.73 -6.38
C ARG A 86 -2.37 15.43 -6.94
N PRO A 87 -2.87 16.20 -7.91
CA PRO A 87 -4.23 16.01 -8.43
C PRO A 87 -4.47 14.66 -9.12
N ASN A 88 -3.41 13.99 -9.59
CA ASN A 88 -3.48 12.75 -10.38
C ASN A 88 -2.63 11.61 -9.75
N VAL A 89 -2.62 11.49 -8.42
CA VAL A 89 -1.98 10.34 -7.77
C VAL A 89 -2.75 9.07 -8.13
N HIS A 90 -2.03 8.03 -8.56
CA HIS A 90 -2.66 6.73 -8.78
C HIS A 90 -3.22 6.18 -7.46
N PRO A 91 -4.48 5.70 -7.40
CA PRO A 91 -5.11 5.30 -6.14
C PRO A 91 -4.30 4.30 -5.31
N VAL A 92 -3.64 3.34 -5.97
CA VAL A 92 -2.73 2.38 -5.29
C VAL A 92 -1.58 3.05 -4.53
N PHE A 93 -1.01 4.15 -5.05
CA PHE A 93 0.09 4.85 -4.39
C PHE A 93 -0.40 5.55 -3.12
N ALA A 94 -1.59 6.16 -3.19
CA ALA A 94 -2.21 6.80 -2.04
C ALA A 94 -2.63 5.75 -0.98
N ALA A 95 -3.20 4.62 -1.39
CA ALA A 95 -3.56 3.52 -0.49
C ALA A 95 -2.32 2.96 0.23
N ASN A 96 -1.23 2.74 -0.48
CA ASN A 96 0.02 2.25 0.12
C ASN A 96 0.63 3.28 1.07
N TYR A 97 0.60 4.56 0.71
CA TYR A 97 1.09 5.61 1.59
C TYR A 97 0.24 5.75 2.86
N ALA A 98 -1.09 5.68 2.73
CA ALA A 98 -1.98 5.65 3.88
C ALA A 98 -1.67 4.44 4.78
N THR A 99 -1.50 3.25 4.18
CA THR A 99 -1.10 2.04 4.91
C THR A 99 0.21 2.24 5.67
N ALA A 100 1.20 2.88 5.04
CA ALA A 100 2.47 3.19 5.68
C ALA A 100 2.30 4.12 6.88
N LEU A 101 1.50 5.19 6.75
CA LEU A 101 1.20 6.10 7.86
C LEU A 101 0.50 5.38 9.02
N LEU A 102 -0.46 4.51 8.73
CA LEU A 102 -1.14 3.75 9.77
C LEU A 102 -0.17 2.86 10.55
N LEU A 103 0.66 2.08 9.84
CA LEU A 103 1.63 1.17 10.45
C LEU A 103 2.77 1.91 11.17
N ASP A 104 3.06 3.15 10.78
CA ASP A 104 4.02 4.03 11.45
C ASP A 104 3.42 4.73 12.70
N GLY A 105 2.16 4.45 13.04
CA GLY A 105 1.50 5.05 14.20
C GLY A 105 0.93 6.45 13.95
N ASN A 106 0.67 6.80 12.68
CA ASN A 106 0.05 8.07 12.27
C ASN A 106 -1.38 7.85 11.69
N PRO A 107 -2.38 7.56 12.55
CA PRO A 107 -3.75 7.29 12.10
C PRO A 107 -4.45 8.52 11.50
N ASP A 108 -4.13 9.72 11.96
CA ASP A 108 -4.69 10.97 11.41
C ASP A 108 -4.24 11.18 9.96
N GLY A 109 -2.95 10.98 9.71
CA GLY A 109 -2.39 11.00 8.36
C GLY A 109 -2.99 9.92 7.47
N PHE A 110 -3.18 8.71 7.99
CA PHE A 110 -3.88 7.63 7.28
C PHE A 110 -5.28 8.08 6.82
N HIS A 111 -6.10 8.61 7.72
CA HIS A 111 -7.45 9.08 7.38
C HIS A 111 -7.43 10.30 6.43
N GLY A 112 -6.51 11.23 6.63
CA GLY A 112 -6.32 12.39 5.75
C GLY A 112 -5.99 11.98 4.32
N ILE A 113 -5.07 11.05 4.12
CA ILE A 113 -4.73 10.54 2.79
C ILE A 113 -5.86 9.71 2.21
N LEU A 114 -6.43 8.76 2.97
CA LEU A 114 -7.46 7.87 2.47
C LEU A 114 -8.70 8.66 2.01
N SER A 115 -9.13 9.67 2.78
CA SER A 115 -10.25 10.55 2.41
C SER A 115 -9.98 11.44 1.19
N SER A 116 -8.71 11.70 0.86
CA SER A 116 -8.32 12.49 -0.32
C SER A 116 -8.38 11.70 -1.64
N VAL A 117 -8.48 10.36 -1.58
CA VAL A 117 -8.50 9.52 -2.78
C VAL A 117 -9.86 9.63 -3.48
N ARG A 118 -9.86 10.16 -4.70
CA ARG A 118 -11.08 10.38 -5.51
C ARG A 118 -11.71 9.09 -6.01
N ASP A 119 -10.89 8.17 -6.51
CA ASP A 119 -11.38 6.87 -6.98
C ASP A 119 -11.48 5.87 -5.82
N ARG A 120 -12.69 5.81 -5.25
CA ARG A 120 -13.02 4.91 -4.14
C ARG A 120 -13.31 3.47 -4.59
N SER A 121 -13.47 3.24 -5.89
CA SER A 121 -13.75 1.92 -6.46
C SER A 121 -12.50 1.08 -6.69
N HIS A 122 -11.31 1.69 -6.58
CA HIS A 122 -10.05 0.99 -6.76
C HIS A 122 -9.85 -0.08 -5.67
N PRO A 123 -9.53 -1.35 -6.03
CA PRO A 123 -9.50 -2.47 -5.08
C PRO A 123 -8.60 -2.26 -3.83
N ALA A 124 -7.48 -1.56 -3.98
CA ALA A 124 -6.60 -1.23 -2.85
C ALA A 124 -7.25 -0.24 -1.86
N VAL A 125 -8.07 0.69 -2.34
CA VAL A 125 -8.79 1.68 -1.52
C VAL A 125 -9.97 1.00 -0.84
N THR A 126 -10.74 0.21 -1.59
CA THR A 126 -11.88 -0.56 -1.06
C THR A 126 -11.47 -1.47 0.09
N ARG A 127 -10.33 -2.18 -0.02
CA ARG A 127 -9.83 -3.01 1.08
C ARG A 127 -9.49 -2.24 2.35
N LEU A 128 -8.95 -1.03 2.22
CA LEU A 128 -8.69 -0.18 3.38
C LEU A 128 -10.00 0.33 3.99
N ASP A 129 -10.98 0.69 3.16
CA ASP A 129 -12.32 1.06 3.64
C ASP A 129 -13.00 -0.08 4.38
N ASP A 130 -12.90 -1.30 3.86
CA ASP A 130 -13.45 -2.50 4.48
C ASP A 130 -12.77 -2.79 5.83
N ALA A 131 -11.44 -2.60 5.93
CA ALA A 131 -10.73 -2.71 7.20
C ALA A 131 -11.20 -1.64 8.20
N VAL A 132 -11.31 -0.38 7.78
CA VAL A 132 -11.82 0.72 8.61
C VAL A 132 -13.26 0.45 9.05
N TRP A 133 -14.11 -0.06 8.16
CA TRP A 133 -15.50 -0.38 8.46
C TRP A 133 -15.59 -1.52 9.47
N ARG A 134 -14.88 -2.63 9.26
CA ARG A 134 -14.85 -3.76 10.21
C ARG A 134 -14.36 -3.33 11.58
N TRP A 135 -13.32 -2.50 11.64
CA TRP A 135 -12.83 -1.91 12.88
C TRP A 135 -13.89 -1.04 13.57
N LYS A 136 -14.57 -0.14 12.84
CA LYS A 136 -15.64 0.70 13.40
C LYS A 136 -16.83 -0.12 13.93
N VAL A 137 -17.23 -1.16 13.20
CA VAL A 137 -18.34 -2.04 13.59
C VAL A 137 -17.97 -2.89 14.81
N GLY A 138 -16.70 -3.31 14.93
CA GLY A 138 -16.19 -4.05 16.08
C GLY A 138 -16.07 -3.24 17.37
N MET A 139 -16.20 -1.91 17.32
CA MET A 139 -16.15 -1.07 18.52
C MET A 139 -17.45 -1.05 19.30
N THR A 140 -17.35 -1.12 20.63
CA THR A 140 -18.44 -0.75 21.53
C THR A 140 -18.74 0.74 21.45
N PHE A 141 -19.95 1.14 21.85
CA PHE A 141 -20.34 2.55 21.89
C PHE A 141 -19.33 3.41 22.67
N TRP A 142 -18.86 2.93 23.83
CA TRP A 142 -17.89 3.64 24.66
C TRP A 142 -16.50 3.74 24.02
N GLN A 143 -16.06 2.73 23.28
CA GLN A 143 -14.79 2.78 22.53
C GLN A 143 -14.86 3.79 21.39
N ARG A 144 -16.02 3.93 20.71
CA ARG A 144 -16.22 4.97 19.69
C ARG A 144 -16.12 6.36 20.30
N VAL A 145 -16.78 6.59 21.43
CA VAL A 145 -16.72 7.87 22.16
C VAL A 145 -15.29 8.17 22.60
N ALA A 146 -14.58 7.20 23.19
CA ALA A 146 -13.18 7.37 23.59
C ALA A 146 -12.24 7.69 22.41
N SER A 147 -12.49 7.08 21.24
CA SER A 147 -11.71 7.31 20.03
C SER A 147 -11.92 8.71 19.45
N ILE A 148 -13.13 9.26 19.53
CA ILE A 148 -13.43 10.64 19.13
C ILE A 148 -12.64 11.64 19.98
N PHE A 149 -12.47 11.37 21.28
CA PHE A 149 -11.71 12.24 22.18
C PHE A 149 -10.20 11.94 22.20
N GLY A 150 -9.72 10.98 21.40
CA GLY A 150 -8.31 10.59 21.37
C GLY A 150 -7.81 9.91 22.65
N VAL A 151 -8.72 9.47 23.53
CA VAL A 151 -8.41 8.92 24.88
C VAL A 151 -8.49 7.39 24.89
N GLY A 152 -8.82 6.73 23.77
CA GLY A 152 -8.81 5.27 23.71
C GLY A 152 -9.51 4.68 22.49
N GLY A 153 -9.57 3.34 22.46
CA GLY A 153 -10.11 2.55 21.35
C GLY A 153 -9.08 1.51 20.89
N PRO A 154 -9.51 0.33 20.40
CA PRO A 154 -8.58 -0.65 19.85
C PRO A 154 -7.82 -0.06 18.65
N PRO A 155 -6.53 -0.38 18.45
CA PRO A 155 -5.81 0.04 17.26
C PRO A 155 -6.48 -0.54 16.00
N LEU A 156 -6.44 0.20 14.89
CA LEU A 156 -6.86 -0.33 13.59
C LEU A 156 -5.84 -1.37 13.14
N VAL A 157 -6.24 -2.63 13.13
CA VAL A 157 -5.41 -3.76 12.68
C VAL A 157 -5.75 -4.07 11.23
N ILE A 158 -4.74 -4.07 10.37
CA ILE A 158 -4.85 -4.59 9.01
C ILE A 158 -4.59 -6.10 9.07
N ASP A 159 -5.59 -6.90 8.72
CA ASP A 159 -5.56 -8.37 8.73
C ASP A 159 -5.12 -8.97 7.38
N PHE A 160 -4.63 -8.13 6.48
CA PHE A 160 -4.13 -8.54 5.18
C PHE A 160 -2.68 -8.09 4.94
N PRO A 161 -1.92 -8.84 4.12
CA PRO A 161 -0.86 -8.34 3.26
C PRO A 161 -0.75 -6.79 3.08
N PRO A 162 0.15 -6.06 3.78
CA PRO A 162 0.21 -4.61 3.68
C PRO A 162 0.77 -4.11 2.33
N GLY A 163 0.00 -3.26 1.66
CA GLY A 163 0.41 -2.62 0.40
C GLY A 163 0.25 -3.50 -0.85
N GLU A 164 0.07 -2.84 -1.99
CA GLU A 164 -0.33 -3.43 -3.29
C GLU A 164 0.48 -2.89 -4.48
N LEU A 165 0.60 -3.70 -5.54
CA LEU A 165 1.33 -3.34 -6.76
C LEU A 165 0.43 -3.03 -7.96
#